data_AF-A0A952L8L8-F1
#
_entry.id   AF-A0A952L8L8-F1
#
_cell.length_a   1.000
_cell.length_b   1.000
_cell.length_c   1.000
_cell.angle_alpha   90.00
_cell.angle_beta   90.00
_cell.angle_gamma   90.00
#
_symmetry.space_group_name_H-M   'P 1'
#
loop_
_entity.id
_entity.type
_entity.pdbx_description
1 polymer ?
#
loop_
_entity_poly.entity_id
_entity_poly.type
_entity_poly.pdbx_seq_one_letter_code
_entity_poly.pdbx_strand_id
1 'polypeptide(L)'
;MGTLQIGDYVCERPGDATGPAGIHAPEEDFSVLTSSSYAVGEARGAYLRTGDRVVMTSGPKQGQKFHRVSQTFLRRVGDDGADTDLRCVRRNRNNG
;
A
#
# COMPACT_ATOMS: atom_id res chain seq x y z
N MET A 1 7.35 -5.41 17.79
CA MET A 1 6.90 -4.33 16.90
C MET A 1 7.41 -4.65 15.51
N GLY A 2 6.54 -4.71 14.48
CA GLY A 2 6.94 -5.15 13.15
C GLY A 2 6.76 -4.05 12.12
N THR A 3 7.69 -3.93 11.17
CA THR A 3 7.55 -3.08 9.99
C THR A 3 6.81 -3.83 8.89
N LEU A 4 6.43 -3.13 7.82
CA LEU A 4 6.10 -3.77 6.56
C LEU A 4 7.37 -4.35 5.92
N GLN A 5 7.18 -5.33 5.03
CA GLN A 5 8.28 -5.87 4.25
C GLN A 5 8.78 -4.81 3.27
N ILE A 6 10.10 -4.59 3.23
CA ILE A 6 10.74 -3.61 2.35
C ILE A 6 10.55 -4.01 0.89
N GLY A 7 10.19 -3.06 0.03
CA GLY A 7 9.99 -3.29 -1.39
C GLY A 7 8.93 -2.37 -1.99
N ASP A 8 8.72 -2.52 -3.29
CA ASP A 8 7.77 -1.72 -4.06
C ASP A 8 6.37 -2.31 -3.93
N TYR A 9 5.41 -1.52 -3.46
CA TYR A 9 4.01 -1.89 -3.39
C TYR A 9 3.30 -1.25 -4.57
N VAL A 10 2.93 -2.11 -5.52
CA VAL A 10 2.21 -1.74 -6.73
C VAL A 10 0.73 -1.83 -6.42
N CYS A 11 0.05 -0.70 -6.55
CA CYS A 11 -1.37 -0.59 -6.27
C CYS A 11 -2.19 -0.77 -7.57
N GLU A 12 -3.29 -1.48 -7.43
CA GLU A 12 -4.23 -1.79 -8.50
C GLU A 12 -5.66 -1.71 -7.94
N ARG A 13 -6.56 -1.16 -8.75
CA ARG A 13 -8.01 -1.17 -8.49
C ARG A 13 -8.61 -2.29 -9.34
N PRO A 14 -9.55 -3.11 -8.85
CA PRO A 14 -10.30 -4.00 -9.72
C PRO A 14 -10.97 -3.15 -10.81
N GLY A 15 -10.78 -3.56 -12.06
CA GLY A 15 -11.62 -3.04 -13.14
C GLY A 15 -13.06 -3.51 -12.91
N ASP A 16 -14.01 -2.83 -13.55
CA ASP A 16 -15.43 -3.20 -13.53
C ASP A 16 -15.65 -4.70 -13.78
N ALA A 17 -16.79 -5.21 -13.31
CA ALA A 17 -17.20 -6.62 -13.45
C ALA A 17 -17.30 -7.13 -14.91
N THR A 18 -17.08 -6.26 -15.90
CA THR A 18 -17.02 -6.55 -17.33
C THR A 18 -15.67 -6.20 -17.99
N GLY A 19 -14.66 -5.79 -17.22
CA GLY A 19 -13.38 -5.26 -17.68
C GLY A 19 -12.15 -6.02 -17.15
N PRO A 20 -10.92 -5.57 -17.47
CA PRO A 20 -9.68 -6.24 -17.07
C PRO A 20 -9.54 -6.38 -15.54
N ALA A 21 -8.97 -7.50 -15.10
CA ALA A 21 -8.97 -7.96 -13.69
C ALA A 21 -8.27 -7.02 -12.68
N GLY A 22 -7.55 -6.00 -13.13
CA GLY A 22 -6.89 -5.00 -12.30
C GLY A 22 -6.37 -3.83 -13.15
N ILE A 23 -6.83 -2.62 -12.84
CA ILE A 23 -6.31 -1.37 -13.39
C ILE A 23 -5.20 -0.88 -12.46
N HIS A 24 -3.98 -0.85 -12.97
CA HIS A 24 -2.84 -0.32 -12.24
C HIS A 24 -3.06 1.16 -11.89
N ALA A 25 -2.88 1.50 -10.62
CA ALA A 25 -3.05 2.84 -10.08
C ALA A 25 -1.68 3.40 -9.67
N PRO A 26 -0.83 3.84 -10.62
CA PRO A 26 0.54 4.29 -10.34
C PRO A 26 0.59 5.50 -9.40
N GLU A 27 -0.49 6.29 -9.35
CA GLU A 27 -0.64 7.39 -8.40
C GLU A 27 -0.68 6.92 -6.93
N GLU A 28 -1.09 5.67 -6.70
CA GLU A 28 -1.21 5.07 -5.37
C GLU A 28 0.01 4.23 -4.97
N ASP A 29 0.93 3.96 -5.90
CA ASP A 29 2.13 3.18 -5.65
C ASP A 29 3.02 3.81 -4.58
N PHE A 30 3.67 2.96 -3.80
CA PHE A 30 4.66 3.40 -2.82
C PHE A 30 5.70 2.32 -2.55
N SER A 31 6.90 2.73 -2.18
CA SER A 31 7.97 1.82 -1.78
C SER A 31 8.13 1.86 -0.27
N VAL A 32 8.02 0.71 0.39
CA VAL A 32 8.33 0.61 1.82
C VAL A 32 9.83 0.55 2.00
N LEU A 33 10.34 1.43 2.84
CA LEU A 33 11.73 1.53 3.26
C LEU A 33 11.91 0.93 4.66
N THR A 34 13.10 1.13 5.23
CA THR A 34 13.42 0.76 6.61
C THR A 34 12.73 1.68 7.63
N SER A 35 12.77 1.31 8.91
CA SER A 35 12.37 2.19 10.02
C SER A 35 10.95 2.76 9.91
N SER A 36 9.99 1.92 9.51
CA SER A 36 8.57 2.34 9.35
C SER A 36 8.37 3.54 8.41
N SER A 37 9.21 3.67 7.39
CA SER A 37 9.16 4.74 6.40
C SER A 37 8.75 4.24 5.03
N TYR A 38 8.18 5.11 4.20
CA TYR A 38 7.82 4.82 2.83
C TYR A 38 8.22 5.97 1.90
N ALA A 39 8.28 5.70 0.60
CA ALA A 39 8.54 6.68 -0.44
C ALA A 39 7.47 6.60 -1.54
N VAL A 40 7.14 7.75 -2.12
CA VAL A 40 6.27 7.90 -3.29
C VAL A 40 6.97 8.87 -4.24
N GLY A 41 7.54 8.35 -5.31
CA GLY A 41 8.45 9.12 -6.17
C GLY A 41 9.62 9.70 -5.36
N GLU A 42 9.79 11.01 -5.41
CA GLU A 42 10.83 11.74 -4.66
C GLU A 42 10.42 12.07 -3.22
N ALA A 43 9.13 11.97 -2.88
CA ALA A 43 8.62 12.28 -1.56
C ALA A 43 8.70 11.07 -0.62
N ARG A 44 8.89 11.34 0.68
CA ARG A 44 8.94 10.31 1.73
C ARG A 44 7.94 10.59 2.83
N GLY A 45 7.53 9.53 3.52
CA GLY A 45 6.63 9.59 4.65
C GLY A 45 6.90 8.49 5.66
N ALA A 46 6.17 8.53 6.77
CA ALA A 46 6.21 7.51 7.80
C ALA A 46 4.85 6.84 7.95
N TYR A 47 4.87 5.58 8.34
CA TYR A 47 3.67 4.81 8.64
C TYR A 47 3.77 4.19 10.04
N LEU A 48 2.62 3.95 10.64
CA LEU A 48 2.47 3.20 11.86
C LEU A 48 1.78 1.87 11.53
N ARG A 49 2.46 0.76 11.82
CA ARG A 49 1.86 -0.58 11.72
C ARG A 49 1.42 -1.06 13.11
N THR A 50 0.13 -1.35 13.24
CA THR A 50 -0.50 -1.89 14.44
C THR A 50 -1.21 -3.20 14.10
N GLY A 51 -0.57 -4.33 14.41
CA GLY A 51 -1.06 -5.65 14.01
C GLY A 51 -1.10 -5.78 12.49
N ASP A 52 -2.32 -5.91 11.96
CA ASP A 52 -2.61 -5.97 10.53
C ASP A 52 -3.12 -4.64 9.96
N ARG A 53 -3.17 -3.57 10.74
CA ARG A 53 -3.44 -2.21 10.23
C ARG A 53 -2.16 -1.42 10.02
N VAL A 54 -2.15 -0.63 8.96
CA VAL A 54 -1.10 0.32 8.63
C VAL A 54 -1.74 1.68 8.44
N VAL A 55 -1.20 2.70 9.09
CA VAL A 55 -1.70 4.07 8.99
C VAL A 55 -0.55 4.96 8.57
N MET A 56 -0.70 5.68 7.47
CA MET A 56 0.28 6.66 7.01
C MET A 56 0.16 7.90 7.88
N THR A 57 1.18 8.20 8.68
CA THR A 57 1.16 9.29 9.66
C THR A 57 1.78 10.58 9.13
N SER A 58 2.58 10.51 8.07
CA SER A 58 3.22 11.68 7.43
C SER A 58 3.53 11.42 5.96
N GLY A 59 3.82 12.48 5.20
CA GLY A 59 4.18 12.41 3.78
C GLY A 59 2.98 12.52 2.84
N PRO A 60 3.14 12.22 1.55
CA PRO A 60 2.14 12.48 0.50
C PRO A 60 0.86 11.64 0.63
N LYS A 61 0.86 10.62 1.49
CA LYS A 61 -0.27 9.71 1.73
C LYS A 61 -0.77 9.81 3.18
N GLN A 62 -0.42 10.87 3.90
CA GLN A 62 -0.82 11.07 5.29
C GLN A 62 -2.35 10.91 5.46
N GLY A 63 -2.76 10.19 6.50
CA GLY A 63 -4.16 9.91 6.81
C GLY A 63 -4.69 8.64 6.15
N GLN A 64 -4.02 8.11 5.13
CA GLN A 64 -4.43 6.86 4.50
C GLN A 64 -4.21 5.68 5.42
N LYS A 65 -5.15 4.73 5.35
CA LYS A 65 -5.16 3.50 6.15
C LYS A 65 -5.13 2.31 5.22
N PHE A 66 -4.43 1.27 5.61
CA PHE A 66 -4.34 0.02 4.89
C PHE A 66 -4.50 -1.16 5.84
N HIS A 67 -5.17 -2.20 5.36
CA HIS A 67 -5.31 -3.49 5.99
C HIS A 67 -4.35 -4.47 5.33
N ARG A 68 -3.48 -5.07 6.14
CA ARG A 68 -2.50 -6.07 5.72
C ARG A 68 -3.16 -7.44 5.75
N VAL A 69 -3.70 -7.85 4.61
CA VAL A 69 -4.25 -9.20 4.42
C VAL A 69 -3.14 -10.25 4.43
N SER A 70 -1.93 -9.90 3.96
CA SER A 70 -0.77 -10.80 3.96
C SER A 70 0.55 -10.02 4.00
N GLN A 71 1.69 -10.69 4.16
CA GLN A 71 3.00 -10.03 4.23
C GLN A 71 3.35 -9.20 2.98
N THR A 72 2.75 -9.53 1.85
CA THR A 72 2.96 -8.89 0.55
C THR A 72 1.69 -8.27 -0.01
N PHE A 73 0.56 -8.31 0.70
CA PHE A 73 -0.72 -7.83 0.18
C PHE A 73 -1.39 -6.90 1.19
N LEU A 74 -1.63 -5.67 0.74
CA LEU A 74 -2.30 -4.63 1.48
C LEU A 74 -3.59 -4.27 0.73
N ARG A 75 -4.61 -3.87 1.46
CA ARG A 75 -5.86 -3.34 0.94
C ARG A 75 -6.09 -1.98 1.56
N ARG A 76 -6.42 -0.96 0.77
CA ARG A 76 -6.71 0.36 1.35
C ARG A 76 -7.99 0.27 2.16
N VAL A 77 -8.03 0.98 3.27
CA VAL A 77 -9.21 1.11 4.12
C VAL A 77 -9.80 2.49 3.87
N GLY A 78 -11.10 2.52 3.61
CA GLY A 78 -11.86 3.74 3.39
C GLY A 78 -12.02 4.54 4.67
N ASP A 79 -12.57 5.75 4.54
CA ASP A 79 -12.87 6.62 5.67
C ASP A 79 -13.97 6.02 6.58
N ASP A 80 -14.81 5.16 6.02
CA ASP A 80 -15.80 4.34 6.72
C ASP A 80 -15.20 3.17 7.52
N GLY A 81 -13.91 2.90 7.36
CA GLY A 81 -13.20 1.81 8.03
C GLY A 81 -13.34 0.45 7.33
N ALA A 82 -14.00 0.39 6.16
CA ALA A 82 -14.12 -0.82 5.36
C ALA A 82 -12.96 -0.95 4.37
N ASP A 83 -12.64 -2.17 3.97
CA ASP A 83 -11.65 -2.44 2.93
C ASP A 83 -12.19 -1.96 1.57
N THR A 84 -11.47 -1.05 0.92
CA THR A 84 -11.81 -0.58 -0.42
C THR A 84 -11.33 -1.57 -1.47
N ASP A 85 -11.70 -1.28 -2.70
CA ASP A 85 -11.27 -2.05 -3.85
C ASP A 85 -9.80 -1.86 -4.20
N LEU A 86 -9.12 -0.81 -3.71
CA LEU A 86 -7.69 -0.62 -3.97
C LEU A 86 -6.85 -1.66 -3.22
N ARG A 87 -6.09 -2.45 -3.98
CA ARG A 87 -5.19 -3.49 -3.51
C ARG A 87 -3.76 -3.09 -3.83
N CYS A 88 -2.84 -3.23 -2.90
CA CYS A 88 -1.43 -2.92 -3.08
C CYS A 88 -0.60 -4.17 -2.80
N VAL A 89 0.05 -4.67 -3.85
CA VAL A 89 0.80 -5.92 -3.81
C VAL A 89 2.30 -5.61 -3.86
N ARG A 90 3.05 -6.15 -2.92
CA ARG A 90 4.51 -6.07 -2.91
C ARG A 90 5.05 -6.83 -4.11
N ARG A 91 5.65 -6.09 -5.04
CA ARG A 91 6.51 -6.62 -6.09
C ARG A 91 7.93 -6.62 -5.56
N ASN A 92 8.51 -7.80 -5.41
CA ASN A 92 9.97 -7.89 -5.29
C ASN A 92 10.56 -7.41 -6.63
N ARG A 93 11.54 -6.51 -6.61
CA ARG A 93 12.52 -6.38 -7.70
C ARG A 93 13.32 -7.68 -7.78
N ASN A 94 12.73 -8.75 -8.28
CA ASN A 94 13.46 -9.94 -8.67
C ASN A 94 12.70 -10.65 -9.80
N ASN A 95 12.76 -10.06 -10.99
CA ASN A 95 12.85 -10.83 -12.24
C ASN A 95 13.26 -9.88 -13.39
N GLY A 96 14.45 -10.11 -13.95
CA GLY A 96 15.04 -9.36 -15.06
C GLY A 96 16.53 -9.17 -14.86
#